data_AF-A0A5D8ZCF1-F1
#
_entry.id   AF-A0A5D8ZCF1-F1
#
_cell.length_a   1.000
_cell.length_b   1.000
_cell.length_c   1.000
_cell.angle_alpha   90.00
_cell.angle_beta   90.00
_cell.angle_gamma   90.00
#
_symmetry.space_group_name_H-M   'P 1'
#
loop_
_entity.id
_entity.type
_entity.pdbx_description
1 polymer ?
#
loop_
_entity_poly.entity_id
_entity_poly.type
_entity_poly.pdbx_seq_one_letter_code
_entity_poly.pdbx_strand_id
1 'polypeptide(L)'
;DVRKFSIDEIMELPENRIVLPIRVDQDGNNQIEIIPQKASMGYLNGYGDPEYIESLETISLPFLKGGKFRAFPADGDSMPPYKNGTYIVGKYVENLSDLKTDRTYVFITTNDGISYKRFQFHEADGIWVKADNQFYEPYKIPLTEIKEIWEFACSINTKEYEPDEFSEHHIQNFITEIKTDIKQIKEKMGDKN
;
A
#
# COMPACT_ATOMS: atom_id res chain seq x y z
N ASP A 1 -30.43 14.91 7.34
CA ASP A 1 -30.76 14.63 5.94
C ASP A 1 -29.65 15.21 5.09
N VAL A 2 -28.67 14.38 4.69
CA VAL A 2 -27.36 14.82 4.13
C VAL A 2 -27.42 14.93 2.59
N ARG A 3 -28.60 14.75 1.99
CA ARG A 3 -28.79 14.66 0.53
C ARG A 3 -28.84 16.02 -0.19
N LYS A 4 -28.36 17.09 0.44
CA LYS A 4 -28.61 18.48 -0.02
C LYS A 4 -27.38 19.35 -0.24
N PHE A 5 -26.18 18.82 -0.07
CA PHE A 5 -24.95 19.54 -0.31
C PHE A 5 -24.28 18.98 -1.56
N SER A 6 -23.82 19.85 -2.46
CA SER A 6 -22.91 19.41 -3.53
C SER A 6 -21.59 18.96 -2.90
N ILE A 7 -20.87 18.05 -3.57
CA ILE A 7 -19.57 17.56 -3.08
C ILE A 7 -18.60 18.73 -2.85
N ASP A 8 -18.68 19.74 -3.72
CA ASP A 8 -17.92 21.00 -3.63
C ASP A 8 -18.19 21.74 -2.31
N GLU A 9 -19.46 21.85 -1.90
CA GLU A 9 -19.85 22.54 -0.66
C GLU A 9 -19.40 21.80 0.61
N ILE A 10 -19.22 20.47 0.55
CA ILE A 10 -18.72 19.67 1.67
C ILE A 10 -17.19 19.75 1.77
N MET A 11 -16.50 19.94 0.64
CA MET A 11 -15.04 20.04 0.59
C MET A 11 -14.52 21.42 1.02
N GLU A 12 -15.31 22.48 0.90
CA GLU A 12 -14.94 23.87 1.29
C GLU A 12 -15.35 24.26 2.73
N LEU A 13 -15.31 23.34 3.69
CA LEU A 13 -15.56 23.70 5.10
C LEU A 13 -14.38 24.52 5.69
N PRO A 14 -14.65 25.55 6.52
CA PRO A 14 -13.65 26.54 6.98
C PRO A 14 -12.66 26.03 8.07
N GLU A 15 -12.56 24.72 8.26
CA GLU A 15 -11.45 24.07 8.94
C GLU A 15 -10.87 23.07 7.95
N ASN A 16 -9.54 23.04 7.81
CA ASN A 16 -8.70 22.30 6.86
C ASN A 16 -8.87 20.75 6.87
N ARG A 17 -10.11 20.25 6.96
CA ARG A 17 -10.55 18.87 6.95
C ARG A 17 -11.14 18.61 5.57
N ILE A 18 -10.35 18.02 4.70
CA ILE A 18 -10.87 17.43 3.46
C ILE A 18 -11.82 16.31 3.87
N VAL A 19 -13.12 16.53 3.75
CA VAL A 19 -14.11 15.48 3.96
C VAL A 19 -14.09 14.59 2.73
N LEU A 20 -13.59 13.36 2.88
CA LEU A 20 -13.59 12.38 1.80
C LEU A 20 -14.96 11.68 1.74
N PRO A 21 -15.80 11.93 0.72
CA PRO A 21 -17.10 11.28 0.63
C PRO A 21 -16.94 9.77 0.47
N ILE A 22 -17.75 9.00 1.21
CA ILE A 22 -17.83 7.54 1.07
C ILE A 22 -19.02 7.23 0.16
N ARG A 23 -18.75 6.61 -0.98
CA ARG A 23 -19.79 6.07 -1.85
C ARG A 23 -20.24 4.71 -1.32
N VAL A 24 -21.52 4.40 -1.48
CA VAL A 24 -22.10 3.11 -1.10
C VAL A 24 -22.85 2.51 -2.29
N ASP A 25 -22.83 1.18 -2.41
CA ASP A 25 -23.64 0.46 -3.39
C ASP A 25 -25.12 0.36 -2.96
N GLN A 26 -25.94 -0.32 -3.78
CA GLN A 26 -27.38 -0.48 -3.52
C GLN A 26 -27.66 -1.26 -2.23
N ASP A 27 -26.72 -2.09 -1.78
CA ASP A 27 -26.79 -2.89 -0.57
C ASP A 27 -26.19 -2.17 0.65
N GLY A 28 -25.71 -0.94 0.47
CA GLY A 28 -25.13 -0.11 1.52
C GLY A 28 -23.68 -0.48 1.87
N ASN A 29 -22.99 -1.27 1.04
CA ASN A 29 -21.56 -1.54 1.22
C ASN A 29 -20.73 -0.40 0.66
N ASN A 30 -19.59 -0.10 1.31
CA ASN A 30 -18.69 0.94 0.88
C ASN A 30 -18.07 0.58 -0.49
N GLN A 31 -18.16 1.53 -1.43
CA GLN A 31 -17.45 1.44 -2.69
C GLN A 31 -16.00 1.84 -2.50
N ILE A 32 -15.12 1.08 -3.15
CA ILE A 32 -13.68 1.26 -3.12
C ILE A 32 -13.28 1.78 -4.50
N GLU A 33 -12.78 3.01 -4.57
CA GLU A 33 -12.28 3.56 -5.83
C GLU A 33 -10.96 2.89 -6.23
N ILE A 34 -10.82 2.56 -7.52
CA ILE A 34 -9.62 1.97 -8.09
C ILE A 34 -8.81 3.07 -8.78
N ILE A 35 -7.57 3.27 -8.32
CA ILE A 35 -6.64 4.21 -8.94
C ILE A 35 -6.04 3.58 -10.21
N PRO A 36 -6.12 4.23 -11.39
CA PRO A 36 -5.55 3.69 -12.62
C PRO A 36 -4.02 3.67 -12.59
N GLN A 37 -3.41 2.60 -13.10
CA GLN A 37 -1.95 2.42 -13.15
C GLN A 37 -1.19 3.55 -13.89
N LYS A 38 -1.80 4.14 -14.92
CA LYS A 38 -1.20 5.24 -15.69
C LYS A 38 -1.38 6.62 -15.06
N ALA A 39 -2.12 6.69 -13.96
CA ALA A 39 -2.56 7.95 -13.39
C ALA A 39 -1.79 8.35 -12.13
N SER A 40 -0.66 7.74 -11.74
CA SER A 40 0.06 8.18 -10.53
C SER A 40 0.43 9.67 -10.56
N MET A 41 0.76 10.23 -11.73
CA MET A 41 0.92 11.69 -11.93
C MET A 41 -0.40 12.44 -12.09
N GLY A 42 -1.41 11.85 -12.75
CA GLY A 42 -2.73 12.47 -12.94
C GLY A 42 -3.55 12.55 -11.65
N TYR A 43 -3.41 11.57 -10.77
CA TYR A 43 -3.99 11.49 -9.44
C TYR A 43 -3.41 12.57 -8.54
N LEU A 44 -2.12 12.90 -8.65
CA LEU A 44 -1.52 14.05 -7.94
C LEU A 44 -2.03 15.39 -8.48
N ASN A 45 -2.26 15.50 -9.80
CA ASN A 45 -2.69 16.74 -10.44
C ASN A 45 -4.21 16.98 -10.36
N GLY A 46 -5.02 15.92 -10.36
CA GLY A 46 -6.46 15.90 -10.13
C GLY A 46 -6.82 15.53 -8.69
N TYR A 47 -5.83 15.56 -7.80
CA TYR A 47 -5.97 15.31 -6.36
C TYR A 47 -6.87 16.40 -5.76
N GLY A 48 -8.17 16.15 -5.73
CA GLY A 48 -9.18 17.11 -5.27
C GLY A 48 -10.14 17.60 -6.36
N ASP A 49 -10.05 17.10 -7.59
CA ASP A 49 -11.10 17.26 -8.59
C ASP A 49 -12.20 16.21 -8.34
N PRO A 50 -13.41 16.63 -7.89
CA PRO A 50 -14.49 15.70 -7.64
C PRO A 50 -14.87 14.91 -8.89
N GLU A 51 -14.90 15.52 -10.08
CA GLU A 51 -15.30 14.87 -11.33
C GLU A 51 -14.34 13.72 -11.68
N TYR A 52 -13.04 13.92 -11.43
CA TYR A 52 -12.05 12.86 -11.61
C TYR A 52 -12.31 11.68 -10.67
N ILE A 53 -12.49 11.94 -9.37
CA ILE A 53 -12.80 10.89 -8.38
C ILE A 53 -14.13 10.21 -8.72
N GLU A 54 -15.09 10.95 -9.26
CA GLU A 54 -16.39 10.40 -9.64
C GLU A 54 -16.30 9.41 -10.81
N SER A 55 -15.36 9.64 -11.73
CA SER A 55 -15.12 8.83 -12.92
C SER A 55 -14.38 7.52 -12.66
N LEU A 56 -13.79 7.36 -11.46
CA LEU A 56 -13.02 6.18 -11.11
C LEU A 56 -13.90 4.92 -11.09
N GLU A 57 -13.36 3.82 -11.61
CA GLU A 57 -13.98 2.51 -11.44
C GLU A 57 -14.03 2.15 -9.96
N THR A 58 -15.09 1.46 -9.55
CA THR A 58 -15.31 1.07 -8.16
C THR A 58 -15.56 -0.41 -8.01
N ILE A 59 -15.11 -0.98 -6.90
CA ILE A 59 -15.47 -2.34 -6.47
C ILE A 59 -16.10 -2.30 -5.08
N SER A 60 -16.88 -3.32 -4.75
CA SER A 60 -17.47 -3.51 -3.42
C SER A 60 -16.89 -4.78 -2.80
N LEU A 61 -16.32 -4.65 -1.59
CA LEU A 61 -15.80 -5.79 -0.82
C LEU A 61 -16.61 -5.90 0.48
N PRO A 62 -17.60 -6.81 0.58
CA PRO A 62 -18.54 -6.85 1.70
C PRO A 62 -17.91 -7.04 3.09
N PHE A 63 -16.68 -7.57 3.16
CA PHE A 63 -15.95 -7.76 4.42
C PHE A 63 -15.17 -6.52 4.87
N LEU A 64 -14.97 -5.51 4.00
CA LEU A 64 -14.37 -4.23 4.35
C LEU A 64 -15.48 -3.22 4.68
N LYS A 65 -15.81 -3.14 5.96
CA LYS A 65 -16.80 -2.20 6.50
C LYS A 65 -16.14 -1.17 7.41
N GLY A 66 -16.77 0.00 7.54
CA GLY A 66 -16.37 1.00 8.53
C GLY A 66 -15.06 1.72 8.21
N GLY A 67 -15.12 2.65 7.27
CA GLY A 67 -14.03 3.52 6.86
C GLY A 67 -14.05 3.80 5.36
N LYS A 68 -13.22 4.75 4.92
CA LYS A 68 -12.96 5.00 3.50
C LYS A 68 -11.86 4.06 3.03
N PHE A 69 -12.06 3.43 1.87
CA PHE A 69 -11.08 2.54 1.27
C PHE A 69 -10.78 2.97 -0.17
N ARG A 70 -9.56 2.67 -0.62
CA ARG A 70 -9.10 2.93 -1.99
C ARG A 70 -8.13 1.85 -2.43
N ALA A 71 -8.20 1.45 -3.69
CA ALA A 71 -7.35 0.44 -4.28
C ALA A 71 -6.26 1.09 -5.14
N PHE A 72 -5.00 0.77 -4.85
CA PHE A 72 -3.82 1.34 -5.48
C PHE A 72 -3.10 0.26 -6.29
N PRO A 73 -2.71 0.53 -7.54
CA PRO A 73 -1.94 -0.43 -8.32
C PRO A 73 -0.56 -0.59 -7.70
N ALA A 74 -0.15 -1.82 -7.43
CA ALA A 74 1.20 -2.13 -6.98
C ALA A 74 2.12 -2.20 -8.21
N ASP A 75 3.21 -1.43 -8.19
CA ASP A 75 4.27 -1.57 -9.18
C ASP A 75 5.26 -2.65 -8.71
N GLY A 76 5.53 -3.62 -9.59
CA GLY A 76 6.05 -4.94 -9.25
C GLY A 76 7.46 -4.97 -8.63
N ASP A 77 8.21 -3.88 -8.75
CA ASP A 77 9.62 -3.83 -8.35
C ASP A 77 9.85 -3.32 -6.93
N SER A 78 8.84 -2.71 -6.31
CA SER A 78 9.05 -1.97 -5.05
C SER A 78 8.93 -2.83 -3.79
N MET A 79 8.08 -3.86 -3.76
CA MET A 79 7.93 -4.77 -2.61
C MET A 79 7.43 -6.16 -3.07
N PRO A 80 8.32 -7.16 -3.18
CA PRO A 80 7.92 -8.56 -3.33
C PRO A 80 6.98 -8.96 -2.17
N PRO A 81 5.94 -9.77 -2.43
CA PRO A 81 5.74 -10.58 -3.63
C PRO A 81 4.80 -9.96 -4.69
N TYR A 82 4.42 -8.70 -4.57
CA TYR A 82 3.39 -8.11 -5.43
C TYR A 82 3.92 -7.84 -6.83
N LYS A 83 3.26 -8.40 -7.85
CA LYS A 83 3.59 -8.20 -9.27
C LYS A 83 2.62 -7.25 -9.97
N ASN A 84 3.01 -6.82 -11.18
CA ASN A 84 2.15 -6.12 -12.13
C ASN A 84 0.79 -6.81 -12.28
N GLY A 85 -0.27 -6.14 -11.85
CA GLY A 85 -1.64 -6.69 -11.77
C GLY A 85 -2.13 -6.93 -10.34
N THR A 86 -1.34 -6.58 -9.34
CA THR A 86 -1.80 -6.52 -7.94
C THR A 86 -2.32 -5.13 -7.61
N TYR A 87 -3.42 -5.07 -6.86
CA TYR A 87 -3.92 -3.86 -6.22
C TYR A 87 -3.81 -3.97 -4.71
N ILE A 88 -3.28 -2.95 -4.05
CA ILE A 88 -3.27 -2.80 -2.59
C ILE A 88 -4.50 -1.99 -2.19
N VAL A 89 -5.37 -2.57 -1.39
CA VAL A 89 -6.52 -1.86 -0.81
C VAL A 89 -6.09 -1.28 0.54
N GLY A 90 -6.13 0.04 0.64
CA GLY A 90 -5.83 0.77 1.86
C GLY A 90 -7.10 1.35 2.50
N LYS A 91 -7.12 1.44 3.83
CA LYS A 91 -8.10 2.17 4.63
C LYS A 91 -7.55 3.55 5.00
N TYR A 92 -8.32 4.61 4.77
CA TYR A 92 -7.89 5.98 5.05
C TYR A 92 -7.53 6.16 6.53
N VAL A 93 -6.41 6.83 6.77
CA VAL A 93 -5.93 7.19 8.11
C VAL A 93 -6.15 8.68 8.31
N GLU A 94 -7.01 9.04 9.27
CA GLU A 94 -7.35 10.44 9.56
C GLU A 94 -6.30 11.12 10.44
N ASN A 95 -5.75 10.41 11.43
CA ASN A 95 -4.81 10.97 12.40
C ASN A 95 -3.48 10.20 12.39
N LEU A 96 -2.37 10.93 12.46
CA LEU A 96 -1.03 10.32 12.57
C LEU A 96 -0.87 9.42 13.80
N SER A 97 -1.63 9.67 14.85
CA SER A 97 -1.66 8.84 16.06
C SER A 97 -2.23 7.44 15.82
N ASP A 98 -2.95 7.22 14.73
CA ASP A 98 -3.55 5.92 14.39
C ASP A 98 -2.54 5.00 13.68
N LEU A 99 -1.36 5.53 13.32
CA LEU A 99 -0.27 4.76 12.73
C LEU A 99 0.34 3.81 13.77
N LYS A 100 0.61 2.58 13.32
CA LYS A 100 1.14 1.50 14.14
C LYS A 100 2.48 1.06 13.59
N THR A 101 3.50 1.07 14.45
CA THR A 101 4.85 0.59 14.13
C THR A 101 4.81 -0.80 13.50
N ASP A 102 5.64 -0.98 12.47
CA ASP A 102 5.78 -2.21 11.68
C ASP A 102 4.54 -2.65 10.88
N ARG A 103 3.52 -1.79 10.76
CA ARG A 103 2.46 -1.95 9.75
C ARG A 103 2.79 -1.27 8.43
N THR A 104 2.17 -1.76 7.36
CA THR A 104 2.34 -1.24 6.02
C THR A 104 1.22 -0.28 5.63
N TYR A 105 1.60 0.75 4.87
CA TYR A 105 0.73 1.84 4.48
C TYR A 105 1.05 2.25 3.04
N VAL A 106 0.04 2.76 2.35
CA VAL A 106 0.24 3.54 1.12
C VAL A 106 0.32 5.01 1.51
N PHE A 107 1.42 5.66 1.14
CA PHE A 107 1.66 7.09 1.30
C PHE A 107 1.49 7.77 -0.06
N ILE A 108 0.63 8.77 -0.09
CA ILE A 108 0.49 9.68 -1.23
C ILE A 108 1.30 10.94 -0.90
N THR A 109 2.32 11.22 -1.68
CA THR A 109 3.23 12.34 -1.47
C THR A 109 3.27 13.24 -2.69
N THR A 110 3.52 14.53 -2.46
CA THR A 110 3.57 15.54 -3.53
C THR A 110 4.73 15.29 -4.50
N ASN A 111 5.87 14.79 -4.00
CA ASN A 111 7.09 14.62 -4.78
C ASN A 111 7.20 13.23 -5.42
N ASP A 112 6.92 12.17 -4.65
CA ASP A 112 7.16 10.78 -5.09
C ASP A 112 5.87 10.06 -5.54
N GLY A 113 4.71 10.71 -5.42
CA GLY A 113 3.42 10.12 -5.76
C GLY A 113 3.03 9.01 -4.79
N ILE A 114 2.68 7.84 -5.34
CA ILE A 114 2.12 6.72 -4.58
C ILE A 114 3.24 5.77 -4.19
N SER A 115 3.46 5.58 -2.90
CA SER A 115 4.45 4.64 -2.38
C SER A 115 3.84 3.73 -1.33
N TYR A 116 4.16 2.43 -1.39
CA TYR A 116 3.78 1.47 -0.36
C TYR A 116 5.01 1.22 0.51
N LYS A 117 4.90 1.42 1.83
CA LYS A 117 6.03 1.32 2.79
C LYS A 117 5.57 0.84 4.16
N ARG A 118 6.52 0.31 4.93
CA ARG A 118 6.31 -0.04 6.34
C ARG A 118 6.64 1.13 7.25
N PHE A 119 5.69 1.52 8.09
CA PHE A 119 5.86 2.59 9.07
C PHE A 119 6.77 2.15 10.22
N GLN A 120 7.66 3.02 10.67
CA GLN A 120 8.50 2.79 11.85
C GLN A 120 8.04 3.67 13.02
N PHE A 121 8.19 4.98 12.88
CA PHE A 121 7.81 5.97 13.86
C PHE A 121 7.59 7.33 13.18
N HIS A 122 7.01 8.29 13.89
CA HIS A 122 6.88 9.67 13.41
C HIS A 122 7.60 10.63 14.37
N GLU A 123 8.05 11.74 13.83
CA GLU A 123 8.62 12.88 14.54
C GLU A 123 7.70 14.11 14.34
N ALA A 124 8.11 15.27 14.83
CA ALA A 124 7.31 16.49 14.71
C ALA A 124 7.14 16.98 13.26
N ASP A 125 8.09 16.66 12.38
CA ASP A 125 8.23 17.19 11.03
C ASP A 125 8.22 16.11 9.94
N GLY A 126 8.16 14.82 10.29
CA GLY A 126 8.13 13.74 9.29
C GLY A 126 7.81 12.36 9.84
N ILE A 127 7.67 11.42 8.91
CA ILE A 127 7.41 10.00 9.17
C ILE A 127 8.59 9.18 8.67
N TRP A 128 9.09 8.28 9.51
CA TRP A 128 10.12 7.31 9.12
C TRP A 128 9.48 6.03 8.60
N VAL A 129 9.91 5.62 7.41
CA VAL A 129 9.43 4.44 6.72
C VAL A 129 10.58 3.57 6.24
N LYS A 130 10.32 2.28 6.03
CA LYS A 130 11.24 1.34 5.39
C LYS A 130 10.52 0.54 4.30
N ALA A 131 11.27 0.07 3.32
CA ALA A 131 10.76 -0.93 2.39
C ALA A 131 10.91 -2.34 3.00
N ASP A 132 10.13 -3.30 2.52
CA ASP A 132 10.21 -4.70 2.98
C ASP A 132 11.35 -5.46 2.27
N ASN A 133 11.95 -4.89 1.22
CA ASN A 133 13.16 -5.41 0.62
C ASN A 133 14.40 -4.85 1.34
N GLN A 134 15.42 -5.69 1.54
CA GLN A 134 16.65 -5.31 2.25
C GLN A 134 17.55 -4.34 1.47
N PHE A 135 17.19 -4.00 0.23
CA PHE A 135 18.01 -3.17 -0.65
C PHE A 135 17.82 -1.66 -0.44
N TYR A 136 16.76 -1.24 0.27
CA TYR A 136 16.47 0.17 0.47
C TYR A 136 16.55 0.54 1.94
N GLU A 137 17.41 1.52 2.23
CA GLU A 137 17.55 2.08 3.57
C GLU A 137 16.27 2.79 4.02
N PRO A 138 15.93 2.75 5.32
CA PRO A 138 14.86 3.55 5.87
C PRO A 138 15.07 5.05 5.60
N TYR A 139 14.00 5.76 5.30
CA TYR A 139 14.05 7.19 5.01
C TYR A 139 12.87 7.94 5.62
N LYS A 140 13.01 9.26 5.70
CA LYS A 140 12.00 10.17 6.26
C LYS A 140 11.19 10.82 5.15
N ILE A 141 9.87 10.75 5.27
CA ILE A 141 8.92 11.50 4.45
C ILE A 141 8.49 12.75 5.25
N PRO A 142 8.77 13.97 4.78
CA PRO A 142 8.33 15.19 5.46
C PRO A 142 6.79 15.29 5.54
N LEU A 143 6.25 15.69 6.70
CA LEU A 143 4.79 15.81 6.87
C LEU A 143 4.14 16.76 5.86
N THR A 144 4.88 17.80 5.44
CA THR A 144 4.42 18.79 4.44
C THR A 144 4.21 18.19 3.06
N GLU A 145 4.85 17.05 2.76
CA GLU A 145 4.75 16.39 1.46
C GLU A 145 3.60 15.38 1.41
N ILE A 146 3.17 14.87 2.57
CA ILE A 146 2.14 13.85 2.68
C ILE A 146 0.76 14.45 2.42
N LYS A 147 0.06 13.87 1.45
CA LYS A 147 -1.33 14.21 1.10
C LYS A 147 -2.33 13.28 1.76
N GLU A 148 -2.07 11.96 1.69
CA GLU A 148 -2.91 10.93 2.29
C GLU A 148 -2.05 9.78 2.81
N ILE A 149 -2.57 9.07 3.80
CA ILE A 149 -2.02 7.82 4.29
C ILE A 149 -3.15 6.79 4.34
N TRP A 150 -2.86 5.58 3.86
CA TRP A 150 -3.83 4.49 3.82
C TRP A 150 -3.24 3.23 4.45
N GLU A 151 -3.82 2.75 5.54
CA GLU A 151 -3.43 1.52 6.22
C GLU A 151 -3.78 0.31 5.36
N PHE A 152 -2.84 -0.63 5.20
CA PHE A 152 -3.10 -1.88 4.47
C PHE A 152 -4.32 -2.61 5.04
N ALA A 153 -5.30 -2.90 4.17
CA ALA A 153 -6.49 -3.67 4.51
C ALA A 153 -6.49 -5.04 3.83
N CYS A 154 -6.23 -5.09 2.51
CA CYS A 154 -6.03 -6.33 1.76
C CYS A 154 -5.29 -6.07 0.44
N SER A 155 -4.99 -7.14 -0.30
CA SER A 155 -4.46 -7.07 -1.65
C SER A 155 -5.30 -7.92 -2.61
N ILE A 156 -5.50 -7.45 -3.83
CA ILE A 156 -6.23 -8.14 -4.90
C ILE A 156 -5.24 -8.48 -6.00
N ASN A 157 -5.08 -9.77 -6.29
CA ASN A 157 -4.28 -10.23 -7.42
C ASN A 157 -5.22 -10.47 -8.61
N THR A 158 -4.95 -9.83 -9.74
CA THR A 158 -5.71 -10.03 -10.98
C THR A 158 -5.08 -11.06 -11.91
N LYS A 159 -3.89 -11.53 -11.57
CA LYS A 159 -3.17 -12.59 -12.27
C LYS A 159 -2.91 -13.74 -11.30
N GLU A 160 -2.98 -14.95 -11.84
CA GLU A 160 -2.56 -16.15 -11.12
C GLU A 160 -1.03 -16.14 -10.97
N TYR A 161 -0.55 -16.59 -9.83
CA TYR A 161 0.88 -16.83 -9.64
C TYR A 161 1.21 -18.21 -10.18
N GLU A 162 2.26 -18.30 -10.99
CA GLU A 162 2.77 -19.62 -11.39
C GLU A 162 3.35 -20.33 -10.14
N PRO A 163 3.20 -21.66 -10.01
CA PRO A 163 3.66 -22.41 -8.84
C PRO A 163 5.13 -22.16 -8.45
N ASP A 164 6.00 -21.90 -9.44
CA ASP A 164 7.44 -21.64 -9.23
C ASP A 164 7.76 -20.21 -8.73
N GLU A 165 6.77 -19.30 -8.72
CA GLU A 165 7.03 -17.88 -8.43
C GLU A 165 7.03 -17.52 -6.94
N PHE A 166 6.45 -18.36 -6.08
CA PHE A 166 6.21 -17.99 -4.68
C PHE A 166 6.93 -18.85 -3.65
N SER A 167 7.31 -20.07 -4.00
CA SER A 167 7.86 -20.99 -3.03
C SER A 167 8.70 -22.01 -3.74
N GLU A 168 10.02 -21.87 -3.59
CA GLU A 168 10.91 -22.96 -3.17
C GLU A 168 12.35 -22.66 -3.56
N HIS A 169 12.63 -21.95 -4.66
CA HIS A 169 14.02 -21.81 -5.11
C HIS A 169 14.95 -21.08 -4.13
N HIS A 170 14.57 -19.97 -3.51
CA HIS A 170 15.49 -19.28 -2.58
C HIS A 170 15.76 -20.12 -1.31
N ILE A 171 14.74 -20.74 -0.73
CA ILE A 171 14.88 -21.58 0.47
C ILE A 171 15.55 -22.91 0.11
N GLN A 172 15.18 -23.55 -1.01
CA GLN A 172 15.81 -24.78 -1.49
C GLN A 172 17.26 -24.55 -1.88
N ASN A 173 17.60 -23.44 -2.53
CA ASN A 173 18.98 -23.11 -2.85
C ASN A 173 19.79 -22.92 -1.56
N PHE A 174 19.26 -22.19 -0.58
CA PHE A 174 19.91 -22.00 0.72
C PHE A 174 20.06 -23.32 1.49
N ILE A 175 19.03 -24.17 1.50
CA ILE A 175 19.07 -25.52 2.12
C ILE A 175 20.06 -26.43 1.37
N THR A 176 20.15 -26.34 0.05
CA THR A 176 21.06 -27.12 -0.78
C THR A 176 22.50 -26.69 -0.57
N GLU A 177 22.75 -25.39 -0.45
CA GLU A 177 24.05 -24.82 -0.11
C GLU A 177 24.49 -25.27 1.29
N ILE A 178 23.62 -25.13 2.30
CA ILE A 178 23.88 -25.66 3.66
C ILE A 178 24.17 -27.16 3.65
N LYS A 179 23.39 -27.96 2.90
CA LYS A 179 23.64 -29.42 2.77
C LYS A 179 25.01 -29.69 2.15
N THR A 180 25.40 -28.91 1.14
CA THR A 180 26.69 -29.03 0.46
C THR A 180 27.83 -28.70 1.41
N ASP A 181 27.72 -27.61 2.17
CA ASP A 181 28.71 -27.20 3.16
C ASP A 181 28.88 -28.24 4.27
N ILE A 182 27.78 -28.77 4.82
CA ILE A 182 27.81 -29.84 5.82
C ILE A 182 28.53 -31.08 5.28
N LYS A 183 28.28 -31.45 4.02
CA LYS A 183 28.94 -32.60 3.38
C LYS A 183 30.44 -32.37 3.26
N GLN A 184 30.87 -31.20 2.81
CA GLN A 184 32.29 -30.84 2.69
C GLN A 184 33.00 -30.81 4.05
N ILE A 185 32.33 -30.32 5.10
CA ILE A 185 32.87 -30.36 6.47
C ILE A 185 33.04 -31.80 6.95
N LYS A 186 32.04 -32.66 6.70
CA LYS A 186 32.09 -34.07 7.10
C LYS A 186 33.22 -34.83 6.39
N GLU A 187 33.46 -34.56 5.11
CA GLU A 187 34.57 -35.13 4.35
C GLU A 187 35.92 -34.67 4.92
N LYS A 188 36.11 -33.37 5.19
CA LYS A 188 37.34 -32.84 5.80
C LYS A 188 37.61 -33.33 7.24
N MET A 189 36.57 -33.67 7.99
CA MET A 189 36.71 -34.26 9.33
C MET A 189 36.94 -35.77 9.29
N GLY A 190 36.48 -36.46 8.25
CA GLY A 190 36.69 -37.90 8.05
C GLY A 190 38.12 -38.27 7.68
N ASP A 191 38.85 -37.39 6.99
CA ASP A 191 40.26 -37.58 6.60
C ASP A 191 41.28 -37.31 7.73
N LYS A 192 40.82 -36.98 8.94
CA LYS A 192 41.68 -36.66 10.10
C LYS A 192 41.82 -37.80 11.12
N ASN A 193 41.36 -39.01 10.80
CA ASN A 193 41.55 -40.22 11.61
C ASN A 193 42.37 -41.27 10.87
#